data_AF-A0A537H2Z9-F1
#
_entry.id   AF-A0A537H2Z9-F1
#
_cell.length_a   1.000
_cell.length_b   1.000
_cell.length_c   1.000
_cell.angle_alpha   90.00
_cell.angle_beta   90.00
_cell.angle_gamma   90.00
#
_symmetry.space_group_name_H-M   'P 1'
#
loop_
_entity.id
_entity.type
_entity.pdbx_description
1 polymer ?
#
loop_
_entity_poly.entity_id
_entity_poly.type
_entity_poly.pdbx_seq_one_letter_code
_entity_poly.pdbx_strand_id
1 'polypeptide(L)'
;VLTGEVEDKEGRLHARDNVVHELGLFQGRLGWSKAVVLLEEGVSEFSNIHGVQQIRFPKGRIRETFGDILATLKREFSTGTE
;
A
#
# COMPACT_ATOMS: atom_id res chain seq x y z
N VAL A 1 -2.72 -4.33 -1.07
CA VAL A 1 -3.38 -3.86 0.16
C VAL A 1 -2.80 -4.66 1.30
N LEU A 2 -2.32 -4.01 2.35
CA LEU A 2 -1.58 -4.63 3.46
C LEU A 2 -2.41 -4.48 4.74
N THR A 3 -2.94 -5.59 5.22
CA THR A 3 -3.71 -5.73 6.47
C THR A 3 -2.94 -6.57 7.48
N GLY A 4 -3.21 -6.39 8.77
CA GLY A 4 -2.53 -7.13 9.83
C GLY A 4 -3.06 -8.55 9.95
N GLU A 5 -2.41 -9.49 9.26
CA GLU A 5 -2.83 -10.90 9.21
C GLU A 5 -1.93 -11.84 10.01
N VAL A 6 -0.68 -11.43 10.26
CA VAL A 6 0.30 -12.23 11.00
C VAL A 6 0.72 -11.45 12.23
N GLU A 7 0.71 -12.09 13.40
CA GLU A 7 1.29 -11.54 14.63
C GLU A 7 2.64 -12.22 14.89
N ASP A 8 3.68 -11.44 15.15
CA ASP A 8 4.99 -11.97 15.53
C ASP A 8 5.08 -12.33 17.03
N LYS A 9 6.23 -12.83 17.47
CA LYS A 9 6.44 -13.24 18.87
C LYS A 9 6.46 -12.06 19.84
N GLU A 10 6.62 -10.86 19.30
CA GLU A 10 6.66 -9.59 20.01
C GLU A 10 5.29 -8.88 20.01
N GLY A 11 4.24 -9.52 19.44
CA GLY A 11 2.88 -9.01 19.40
C GLY A 11 2.63 -7.94 18.33
N ARG A 12 3.54 -7.79 17.35
CA ARG A 12 3.38 -6.84 16.26
C ARG A 12 2.62 -7.48 15.11
N LEU A 13 1.74 -6.70 14.51
CA LEU A 13 1.00 -7.13 13.32
C LEU A 13 1.83 -6.88 12.07
N HIS A 14 1.79 -7.83 11.14
CA HIS A 14 2.46 -7.80 9.85
C HIS A 14 1.48 -8.18 8.75
N ALA A 15 1.70 -7.59 7.57
CA ALA A 15 1.11 -8.12 6.36
C ALA A 15 1.72 -9.50 6.05
N ARG A 16 0.98 -10.34 5.32
CA ARG A 16 1.55 -11.63 4.88
C ARG A 16 2.75 -11.41 3.95
N ASP A 17 3.75 -12.27 4.08
CA ASP A 17 4.97 -12.20 3.28
C ASP A 17 4.72 -12.22 1.77
N ASN A 18 3.76 -13.02 1.29
CA ASN A 18 3.42 -13.06 -0.13
C ASN A 18 2.93 -11.70 -0.67
N VAL A 19 2.19 -10.94 0.14
CA VAL A 19 1.71 -9.61 -0.22
C VAL A 19 2.86 -8.61 -0.33
N VAL A 20 3.85 -8.71 0.56
CA VAL A 20 5.06 -7.87 0.51
C VAL A 20 5.91 -8.19 -0.73
N HIS A 21 6.06 -9.48 -1.07
CA HIS A 21 6.77 -9.89 -2.29
C HIS A 21 6.06 -9.43 -3.57
N GLU A 22 4.74 -9.58 -3.66
CA GLU A 22 3.94 -9.11 -4.81
C GLU A 22 4.06 -7.59 -4.99
N LEU A 23 4.07 -6.82 -3.89
CA LEU A 23 4.31 -5.39 -3.95
C LEU A 23 5.66 -5.06 -4.59
N GLY A 24 6.74 -5.73 -4.16
CA GLY A 24 8.06 -5.55 -4.75
C GLY A 24 8.09 -5.89 -6.24
N LEU A 25 7.38 -6.96 -6.64
CA LEU A 25 7.23 -7.34 -8.05
C LEU A 25 6.49 -6.26 -8.86
N PHE A 26 5.38 -5.73 -8.35
CA PHE A 26 4.62 -4.66 -9.01
C PHE A 26 5.46 -3.41 -9.19
N GLN A 27 6.24 -3.04 -8.19
CA GLN A 27 7.12 -1.87 -8.25
C GLN A 27 8.23 -2.03 -9.27
N GLY A 28 8.91 -3.17 -9.28
CA GLY A 28 9.93 -3.48 -10.27
C GLY A 28 9.37 -3.50 -11.70
N ARG A 29 8.11 -3.92 -11.87
CA ARG A 29 7.49 -4.08 -13.19
C ARG A 29 6.86 -2.79 -13.74
N LEU A 30 6.22 -1.99 -12.89
CA LEU A 30 5.42 -0.81 -13.27
C LEU A 30 6.15 0.51 -13.02
N GLY A 31 7.16 0.52 -12.14
CA GLY A 31 7.87 1.72 -11.69
C GLY A 31 7.24 2.35 -10.45
N TRP A 32 8.07 3.12 -9.72
CA TRP A 32 7.76 3.67 -8.39
C TRP A 32 6.54 4.61 -8.34
N SER A 33 6.28 5.37 -9.41
CA SER A 33 5.13 6.29 -9.48
C SER A 33 3.81 5.61 -9.85
N LYS A 34 3.84 4.34 -10.27
CA LYS A 34 2.65 3.61 -10.76
C LYS A 34 2.17 2.53 -9.80
N ALA A 35 2.68 2.52 -8.56
CA ALA A 35 2.27 1.61 -7.52
C ALA A 35 1.95 2.39 -6.23
N VAL A 36 0.75 2.20 -5.70
CA VAL A 36 0.32 2.75 -4.41
C VAL A 36 -0.03 1.62 -3.44
N VAL A 37 0.40 1.77 -2.20
CA VAL A 37 0.12 0.83 -1.12
C VAL A 37 -0.97 1.37 -0.24
N LEU A 38 -2.02 0.57 -0.02
CA LEU A 38 -2.96 0.80 1.08
C LEU A 38 -2.46 0.02 2.29
N LEU A 39 -2.13 0.70 3.38
CA LEU A 39 -1.59 0.09 4.60
C LEU A 39 -2.52 0.34 5.78
N GLU A 40 -2.98 -0.73 6.42
CA GLU A 40 -3.80 -0.66 7.62
C GLU A 40 -2.98 -0.14 8.80
N GLU A 41 -3.55 0.75 9.60
CA GLU A 41 -2.93 1.29 10.81
C GLU A 41 -2.65 0.18 11.84
N GLY A 42 -1.50 0.26 12.49
CA GLY A 42 -1.04 -0.76 13.45
C GLY A 42 -0.35 -1.96 12.79
N VAL A 43 -0.30 -2.02 11.46
CA VAL A 43 0.54 -2.98 10.73
C VAL A 43 1.96 -2.43 10.61
N SER A 44 2.93 -3.29 10.94
CA SER A 44 4.35 -2.98 10.85
C SER A 44 4.76 -2.69 9.42
N GLU A 45 5.59 -1.67 9.27
CA GLU A 45 6.24 -1.35 8.00
C GLU A 45 7.35 -2.36 7.70
N PHE A 46 7.49 -2.71 6.42
CA PHE A 46 8.61 -3.50 5.93
C PHE A 46 9.73 -2.55 5.46
N SER A 47 10.98 -2.99 5.58
CA SER A 47 12.18 -2.19 5.30
C SER A 47 12.20 -1.55 3.91
N ASN A 48 11.54 -2.18 2.93
CA ASN A 48 11.53 -1.74 1.53
C ASN A 48 10.37 -0.79 1.20
N ILE A 49 9.61 -0.31 2.19
CA ILE A 49 8.50 0.64 1.95
C ILE A 49 8.98 2.07 1.66
N HIS A 50 10.24 2.39 1.99
CA HIS A 50 10.80 3.71 1.74
C HIS A 50 10.89 3.98 0.24
N GLY A 51 10.17 5.01 -0.24
CA GLY A 51 10.04 5.33 -1.67
C GLY A 51 8.72 4.88 -2.31
N VAL A 52 7.88 4.16 -1.55
CA VAL A 52 6.56 3.72 -1.99
C VAL A 52 5.50 4.72 -1.57
N GLN A 53 4.62 5.12 -2.49
CA GLN A 53 3.48 5.93 -2.10
C GLN A 53 2.52 5.09 -1.25
N GLN A 54 2.24 5.55 -0.04
CA GLN A 54 1.33 4.89 0.90
C GLN A 54 0.09 5.74 1.17
N ILE A 55 -1.05 5.08 1.27
CA ILE A 55 -2.30 5.62 1.82
C ILE A 55 -2.62 4.77 3.04
N ARG A 56 -2.74 5.40 4.20
CA ARG A 56 -3.06 4.69 5.44
C ARG A 56 -4.55 4.67 5.69
N PHE A 57 -5.02 3.62 6.35
CA PHE A 57 -6.42 3.52 6.75
C PHE A 57 -6.58 2.84 8.11
N PRO A 58 -7.59 3.24 8.90
CA PRO A 58 -7.83 2.60 10.18
C PRO A 58 -8.29 1.14 10.03
N LYS A 59 -8.07 0.33 11.07
CA LYS A 59 -8.41 -1.10 11.07
C LYS A 59 -9.85 -1.36 10.62
N GLY A 60 -10.02 -2.18 9.58
CA GLY A 60 -11.33 -2.52 9.01
C GLY A 60 -12.06 -1.38 8.28
N ARG A 61 -11.45 -0.19 8.12
CA ARG A 61 -12.07 1.00 7.49
C ARG A 61 -11.45 1.38 6.16
N ILE A 62 -11.17 0.39 5.30
CA ILE A 62 -10.56 0.60 3.96
C ILE A 62 -11.34 1.59 3.08
N ARG A 63 -12.67 1.72 3.26
CA ARG A 63 -13.51 2.65 2.48
C ARG A 63 -13.10 4.12 2.63
N GLU A 64 -12.44 4.47 3.74
CA GLU A 64 -11.93 5.83 3.97
C GLU A 64 -10.84 6.21 2.96
N THR A 65 -10.16 5.23 2.35
CA THR A 65 -9.12 5.48 1.32
C THR A 65 -9.66 5.86 -0.05
N PHE A 66 -10.96 5.71 -0.31
CA PHE A 66 -11.49 5.84 -1.68
C PHE A 66 -11.25 7.22 -2.28
N GLY A 67 -11.37 8.28 -1.47
CA GLY A 67 -11.06 9.65 -1.90
C GLY A 67 -9.60 9.81 -2.30
N ASP A 68 -8.68 9.32 -1.46
CA ASP A 68 -7.24 9.42 -1.68
C ASP A 68 -6.76 8.59 -2.88
N ILE A 69 -7.37 7.41 -3.09
CA ILE A 69 -7.14 6.58 -4.27
C ILE A 69 -7.55 7.34 -5.53
N LEU A 70 -8.76 7.91 -5.55
CA LEU A 70 -9.24 8.67 -6.71
C LEU A 70 -8.37 9.91 -6.98
N ALA A 71 -7.97 10.62 -5.93
CA ALA A 71 -7.07 11.78 -6.04
C ALA A 71 -5.69 11.37 -6.59
N THR A 72 -5.16 10.24 -6.12
CA THR A 72 -3.87 9.68 -6.59
C THR A 72 -3.95 9.24 -8.04
N LEU A 73 -4.98 8.47 -8.42
CA LEU A 73 -5.18 8.03 -9.79
C LEU A 73 -5.34 9.22 -10.74
N LYS A 74 -6.10 10.25 -10.35
CA LYS A 74 -6.17 11.49 -11.13
C LYS A 74 -4.78 12.10 -11.25
N ARG A 75 -4.10 12.42 -10.14
CA ARG A 75 -2.78 13.08 -10.22
C ARG A 75 -1.76 12.35 -11.10
N GLU A 76 -1.67 11.03 -11.01
CA GLU A 76 -0.65 10.24 -11.72
C GLU A 76 -1.05 9.86 -13.16
N PHE A 77 -2.34 9.81 -13.50
CA PHE A 77 -2.84 9.32 -14.81
C PHE A 77 -3.72 10.31 -15.57
N SER A 78 -3.85 11.55 -15.10
CA SER A 78 -4.70 12.61 -15.69
C SER A 78 -4.15 13.23 -16.99
N THR A 79 -3.24 12.54 -17.69
CA THR A 79 -2.77 12.89 -19.03
C THR A 79 -3.20 11.80 -20.00
N GLY A 80 -4.35 12.01 -20.65
CA GLY A 80 -4.94 11.06 -21.60
C GLY A 80 -6.23 11.57 -22.25
N THR A 81 -6.23 12.83 -22.70
CA THR A 81 -7.09 13.29 -23.79
C THR A 81 -6.20 14.00 -24.80
N GLU A 82 -5.59 13.20 -25.67
CA GLU A 82 -5.25 13.53 -27.06
C GLU A 82 -5.66 12.32 -27.91
#